data_AF-A0AAJ4NLU7-F1
#
_entry.id   AF-A0AAJ4NLU7-F1
#
_cell.length_a   1.000
_cell.length_b   1.000
_cell.length_c   1.000
_cell.angle_alpha   90.00
_cell.angle_beta   90.00
_cell.angle_gamma   90.00
#
_symmetry.space_group_name_H-M   'P 1'
#
loop_
_entity.id
_entity.type
_entity.pdbx_description
1 polymer ?
#
loop_
_entity_poly.entity_id
_entity_poly.type
_entity_poly.pdbx_seq_one_letter_code
_entity_poly.pdbx_strand_id
1 'polypeptide(L)'
;MMSDSKKRKQIKPNVICVPVVMPPDYPYGDKVSEPISAYAERIGAKKATIRTQCDNGVLPIIQRRKGAKREINLYALYLRAKYKAEQFIKDNE
;
A
#
# COMPACT_ATOMS: atom_id res chain seq x y z
N MET A 1 -49.84 0.78 19.14
CA MET A 1 -49.53 -0.66 19.08
C MET A 1 -48.17 -0.86 18.44
N MET A 2 -47.26 -1.43 19.23
CA MET A 2 -46.11 -2.29 18.90
C MET A 2 -45.06 -1.86 17.85
N SER A 3 -43.91 -1.51 18.42
CA SER A 3 -42.55 -1.56 17.88
C SER A 3 -42.17 -2.97 17.38
N ASP A 4 -41.40 -3.08 16.30
CA ASP A 4 -40.42 -4.18 16.12
C ASP A 4 -39.42 -3.87 15.00
N SER A 5 -38.33 -3.17 15.37
CA SER A 5 -37.17 -2.99 14.50
C SER A 5 -36.22 -4.18 14.72
N LYS A 6 -36.23 -5.14 13.78
CA LYS A 6 -35.32 -6.31 13.79
C LYS A 6 -33.86 -5.84 13.74
N LYS A 7 -33.16 -5.88 14.88
CA LYS A 7 -31.70 -5.71 14.97
C LYS A 7 -31.01 -6.79 14.13
N ARG A 8 -30.47 -6.40 12.97
CA ARG A 8 -29.54 -7.22 12.19
C ARG A 8 -28.30 -7.49 13.05
N LYS A 9 -28.07 -8.74 13.43
CA LYS A 9 -26.82 -9.16 14.09
C LYS A 9 -25.67 -8.90 13.12
N GLN A 10 -24.77 -7.97 13.46
CA GLN A 10 -23.52 -7.79 12.73
C GLN A 10 -22.68 -9.06 12.93
N ILE A 11 -22.53 -9.84 11.88
CA ILE A 11 -21.57 -10.94 11.85
C ILE A 11 -20.19 -10.28 11.83
N LYS A 12 -19.45 -10.36 12.94
CA LYS A 12 -18.06 -9.90 12.97
C LYS A 12 -17.30 -10.74 11.95
N PRO A 13 -16.57 -10.15 10.98
CA PRO A 13 -15.79 -10.94 10.05
C PRO A 13 -14.81 -11.78 10.87
N ASN A 14 -14.78 -13.08 10.58
CA ASN A 14 -13.81 -14.00 11.16
C ASN A 14 -12.43 -13.57 10.65
N VAL A 15 -11.71 -12.76 11.44
CA VAL A 15 -10.36 -12.31 11.12
C VAL A 15 -9.45 -13.51 11.32
N ILE A 16 -9.24 -14.27 10.25
CA ILE A 16 -8.17 -15.27 10.21
C ILE A 16 -6.87 -14.49 10.32
N CYS A 17 -6.22 -14.56 11.48
CA CYS A 17 -4.91 -14.00 11.74
C CYS A 17 -3.85 -14.91 11.07
N VAL A 18 -3.80 -14.89 9.74
CA VAL A 18 -2.60 -15.36 9.05
C VAL A 18 -1.58 -14.23 9.19
N PRO A 19 -0.39 -14.45 9.77
CA PRO A 19 0.65 -13.44 9.69
C PRO A 19 0.86 -13.13 8.20
N VAL A 20 0.81 -11.86 7.83
CA VAL A 20 1.16 -11.44 6.46
C VAL A 20 2.65 -11.75 6.32
N VAL A 21 2.97 -12.94 5.79
CA VAL A 21 4.35 -13.35 5.56
C VAL A 21 4.84 -12.55 4.36
N MET A 22 5.75 -11.63 4.61
CA MET A 22 6.38 -10.84 3.55
C MET A 22 7.25 -11.77 2.69
N PRO A 23 7.35 -11.50 1.38
CA PRO A 23 8.28 -12.24 0.51
C PRO A 23 9.72 -12.18 1.07
N PRO A 24 10.51 -13.26 0.93
CA PRO A 24 11.87 -13.31 1.47
C PRO A 24 12.82 -12.29 0.84
N ASP A 25 12.53 -11.84 -0.38
CA ASP A 25 13.25 -10.84 -1.16
C ASP A 25 12.71 -9.42 -0.95
N TYR A 26 11.81 -9.21 0.02
CA TYR A 26 11.21 -7.91 0.28
C TYR A 26 12.19 -6.93 0.95
N PRO A 27 12.51 -5.78 0.34
CA PRO A 27 13.65 -4.95 0.77
C PRO A 27 13.32 -3.97 1.91
N TYR A 28 12.07 -3.91 2.40
CA TYR A 28 11.63 -2.93 3.39
C TYR A 28 11.41 -3.51 4.79
N GLY A 29 11.83 -4.76 5.03
CA GLY A 29 11.61 -5.45 6.30
C GLY A 29 10.12 -5.60 6.60
N ASP A 30 9.70 -5.25 7.82
CA ASP A 30 8.31 -5.39 8.27
C ASP A 30 7.39 -4.24 7.83
N LYS A 31 7.90 -3.27 7.05
CA LYS A 31 7.15 -2.07 6.67
C LYS A 31 6.31 -2.32 5.42
N VAL A 32 5.00 -2.18 5.53
CA VAL A 32 4.06 -2.21 4.39
C VAL A 32 3.80 -0.83 3.78
N SER A 33 3.96 0.23 4.58
CA SER A 33 3.82 1.62 4.15
C SER A 33 4.82 2.52 4.85
N GLU A 34 5.12 3.66 4.24
CA GLU A 34 5.90 4.71 4.89
C GLU A 34 5.40 6.11 4.51
N PRO A 35 5.55 7.12 5.39
CA PRO A 35 5.15 8.49 5.07
C PRO A 35 6.00 9.05 3.92
N ILE A 36 5.41 9.91 3.09
CA ILE A 36 6.09 10.52 1.92
C ILE A 36 7.41 11.20 2.29
N SER A 37 7.52 11.81 3.48
CA SER A 37 8.77 12.42 3.93
C SER A 37 9.87 11.39 4.18
N ALA A 38 9.56 10.30 4.88
CA ALA A 38 10.54 9.26 5.17
C ALA A 38 11.01 8.57 3.87
N TYR A 39 10.09 8.31 2.94
CA TYR A 39 10.45 7.78 1.62
C TYR A 39 11.39 8.73 0.88
N ALA A 40 11.06 10.04 0.86
CA ALA A 40 11.86 11.05 0.17
C ALA A 40 13.27 11.16 0.75
N GLU A 41 13.41 11.14 2.08
CA GLU A 41 14.70 11.11 2.78
C GLU A 41 15.51 9.86 2.43
N ARG A 42 14.87 8.68 2.44
CA ARG A 42 15.53 7.39 2.15
C ARG A 42 16.15 7.35 0.75
N ILE A 43 15.50 7.96 -0.24
CA ILE A 43 15.98 7.98 -1.63
C ILE A 43 16.80 9.23 -1.97
N GLY A 44 16.98 10.15 -1.02
CA GLY A 44 17.68 11.42 -1.25
C GLY A 44 16.95 12.39 -2.19
N ALA A 45 15.62 12.31 -2.28
CA ALA A 45 14.82 13.17 -3.16
C ALA A 45 14.09 14.28 -2.39
N LYS A 46 13.75 15.37 -3.10
CA LYS A 46 12.92 16.43 -2.53
C LYS A 46 11.50 15.91 -2.28
N LYS A 47 10.93 16.20 -1.10
CA LYS A 47 9.55 15.84 -0.74
C LYS A 47 8.52 16.32 -1.76
N ALA A 48 8.74 17.49 -2.37
CA ALA A 48 7.86 18.02 -3.41
C ALA A 48 7.84 17.12 -4.66
N THR A 49 9.00 16.64 -5.11
CA THR A 49 9.12 15.71 -6.25
C THR A 49 8.35 14.42 -5.99
N ILE A 50 8.46 13.86 -4.77
CA ILE A 50 7.76 12.64 -4.40
C ILE A 50 6.25 12.87 -4.32
N ARG A 51 5.80 14.03 -3.83
CA ARG A 51 4.38 14.41 -3.88
C ARG A 51 3.87 14.45 -5.32
N THR A 52 4.59 15.09 -6.23
CA THR A 52 4.22 15.15 -7.65
C THR A 52 4.16 13.76 -8.27
N GLN A 53 5.10 12.87 -7.95
CA GLN A 53 5.06 11.47 -8.41
C GLN A 53 3.85 10.71 -7.87
N CYS A 54 3.46 10.95 -6.61
CA CYS A 54 2.24 10.39 -6.05
C CYS A 54 0.98 10.95 -6.75
N ASP A 55 0.93 12.26 -6.98
CA ASP A 55 -0.20 12.92 -7.65
C ASP A 55 -0.37 12.42 -9.11
N ASN A 56 0.74 12.16 -9.80
CA ASN A 56 0.76 11.62 -11.15
C ASN A 56 0.50 10.10 -11.20
N GLY A 57 0.29 9.43 -10.06
CA GLY A 57 0.10 7.97 -10.00
C GLY A 57 1.35 7.15 -10.30
N VAL A 58 2.54 7.77 -10.31
CA VAL A 58 3.82 7.08 -10.50
C VAL A 58 4.17 6.27 -9.26
N LEU A 59 3.94 6.81 -8.07
CA LEU A 59 4.14 6.09 -6.80
C LEU A 59 2.80 5.63 -6.24
N PRO A 60 2.67 4.34 -5.85
CA PRO A 60 1.44 3.84 -5.25
C PRO A 60 1.29 4.43 -3.83
N ILE A 61 0.11 4.97 -3.54
CA ILE A 61 -0.20 5.58 -2.23
C ILE A 61 -1.36 4.89 -1.52
N ILE A 62 -1.32 4.97 -0.20
CA ILE A 62 -2.43 4.64 0.70
C ILE A 62 -2.97 5.94 1.26
N GLN A 63 -4.27 6.16 1.11
CA GLN A 63 -4.97 7.30 1.68
C GLN A 63 -6.33 6.86 2.21
N ARG A 64 -6.56 7.00 3.51
CA ARG A 64 -7.80 6.53 4.16
C ARG A 64 -9.05 7.29 3.70
N ARG A 65 -8.93 8.60 3.46
CA ARG A 65 -10.00 9.49 3.01
C ARG A 65 -9.41 10.66 2.22
N LYS A 66 -10.22 11.30 1.37
CA LYS A 66 -9.82 12.52 0.66
C LYS A 66 -9.27 13.56 1.66
N GLY A 67 -8.09 14.10 1.38
CA GLY A 67 -7.39 15.08 2.24
C GLY A 67 -6.63 14.50 3.44
N ALA A 68 -6.72 13.19 3.72
CA ALA A 68 -5.91 12.58 4.77
C ALA A 68 -4.42 12.50 4.40
N LYS A 69 -3.58 12.26 5.42
CA LYS A 69 -2.16 11.94 5.24
C LYS A 69 -2.02 10.79 4.23
N ARG A 70 -1.08 10.97 3.31
CA ARG A 70 -0.75 9.99 2.28
C ARG A 70 0.52 9.27 2.69
N GLU A 71 0.50 7.97 2.56
CA GLU A 71 1.64 7.08 2.76
C GLU A 71 1.94 6.37 1.45
N ILE A 72 3.21 6.07 1.20
CA ILE A 72 3.62 5.28 0.05
C ILE A 72 3.40 3.81 0.38
N ASN A 73 2.76 3.09 -0.54
CA ASN A 73 2.55 1.66 -0.43
C ASN A 73 3.83 0.93 -0.88
N LEU A 74 4.68 0.58 0.08
CA LEU A 74 5.96 -0.08 -0.20
C LEU A 74 5.76 -1.47 -0.80
N TYR A 75 4.72 -2.17 -0.36
CA TYR A 75 4.39 -3.48 -0.89
C TYR A 75 3.97 -3.43 -2.36
N ALA A 76 3.09 -2.50 -2.72
CA ALA A 76 2.70 -2.30 -4.12
C ALA A 76 3.89 -1.86 -4.99
N LEU A 77 4.80 -1.07 -4.43
CA LEU A 77 6.03 -0.65 -5.13
C LEU A 77 6.93 -1.86 -5.44
N TYR A 78 7.13 -2.75 -4.46
CA TYR A 78 7.86 -4.00 -4.63
C TYR A 78 7.23 -4.90 -5.71
N LEU A 79 5.91 -5.15 -5.63
CA LEU A 79 5.21 -6.00 -6.61
C LEU A 79 5.33 -5.44 -8.03
N ARG A 80 5.23 -4.11 -8.19
CA ARG A 80 5.39 -3.46 -9.49
C ARG A 80 6.81 -3.64 -10.04
N ALA A 81 7.82 -3.55 -9.19
CA ALA A 81 9.21 -3.75 -9.59
C ALA A 81 9.44 -5.21 -10.03
N LYS A 82 8.95 -6.17 -9.25
CA LYS A 82 9.03 -7.60 -9.56
C LYS A 82 8.34 -7.94 -10.88
N TYR A 83 7.10 -7.48 -11.07
CA TYR A 83 6.36 -7.70 -12.31
C TYR A 83 7.11 -7.13 -13.53
N LYS A 84 7.69 -5.93 -13.41
CA LYS A 84 8.48 -5.34 -14.50
C LYS A 84 9.73 -6.15 -14.82
N ALA A 85 10.42 -6.67 -13.81
CA ALA A 85 11.59 -7.53 -14.02
C ALA A 85 11.20 -8.84 -14.71
N GLU A 86 10.09 -9.46 -14.28
CA GLU A 86 9.55 -10.67 -14.91
C GLU A 86 9.15 -10.44 -16.38
N GLN A 87 8.53 -9.30 -16.70
CA GLN A 87 8.21 -8.93 -18.08
C GLN A 87 9.48 -8.70 -18.90
N PHE A 88 10.47 -8.00 -18.33
CA PHE A 88 11.74 -7.79 -19.01
C PHE A 88 12.44 -9.10 -19.37
N ILE A 89 12.42 -10.11 -18.49
CA ILE A 89 12.98 -11.43 -18.80
C ILE A 89 12.22 -12.08 -19.96
N LYS A 90 10.87 -12.09 -19.90
CA LYS A 90 10.02 -12.68 -20.94
C LYS A 90 10.20 -12.04 -22.32
N ASP A 91 10.43 -10.73 -22.37
CA ASP A 91 10.60 -10.00 -23.63
C ASP A 91 12.00 -10.21 -24.26
N ASN A 92 12.96 -10.76 -23.50
CA ASN A 92 14.35 -10.99 -23.94
C ASN A 92 14.72 -12.48 -24.06
N GLU A 93 13.77 -13.39 -23.88
CA GLU A 93 13.87 -14.84 -24.17
C GLU A 93 13.21 -15.17 -25.52
#